data_AF-A0A7W2FFF6-F1
#
_entry.id   AF-A0A7W2FFF6-F1
#
_cell.length_a   1.000
_cell.length_b   1.000
_cell.length_c   1.000
_cell.angle_alpha   90.00
_cell.angle_beta   90.00
_cell.angle_gamma   90.00
#
_symmetry.space_group_name_H-M   'P 1'
#
loop_
_entity.id
_entity.type
_entity.pdbx_description
1 polymer ?
#
loop_
_entity_poly.entity_id
_entity_poly.type
_entity_poly.pdbx_seq_one_letter_code
_entity_poly.pdbx_strand_id
1 'polypeptide(L)' 'MTKDELIARLRSLGEQLNRDVSLTGTKEELALRVAELKEELDDTDETAGQDTPLSRENVLTGHENEVGSAQPDTVI' A
#
# COMPACT_ATOMS: atom_id res chain seq x y z
N MET A 1 -10.25 -28.14 3.72
CA MET A 1 -10.38 -27.34 4.95
C MET A 1 -11.39 -27.95 5.90
N THR A 2 -10.95 -28.19 7.13
CA THR A 2 -11.81 -28.53 8.27
C THR A 2 -12.35 -27.26 8.91
N LYS A 3 -13.38 -27.38 9.75
CA LYS A 3 -13.92 -26.23 10.50
C LYS A 3 -12.84 -25.58 11.38
N ASP A 4 -12.00 -26.39 12.03
CA ASP A 4 -10.89 -25.90 12.86
C ASP A 4 -9.87 -25.10 12.06
N GLU A 5 -9.58 -25.50 10.83
CA GLU A 5 -8.66 -24.77 9.95
C GLU A 5 -9.24 -23.41 9.54
N LEU A 6 -10.55 -23.32 9.30
CA LEU A 6 -11.23 -22.04 9.06
C LEU A 6 -11.19 -21.14 10.30
N ILE A 7 -11.43 -21.70 11.48
CA ILE A 7 -11.35 -20.97 12.76
C ILE A 7 -9.94 -20.42 12.99
N ALA A 8 -8.91 -21.23 12.74
CA ALA A 8 -7.51 -20.80 12.86
C ALA A 8 -7.18 -19.65 11.89
N ARG A 9 -7.68 -19.73 10.64
CA ARG A 9 -7.51 -18.66 9.65
C ARG A 9 -8.23 -17.38 10.05
N LEU A 10 -9.50 -17.46 10.44
CA LEU A 10 -10.27 -16.28 10.89
C LEU A 10 -9.60 -15.58 12.06
N ARG A 11 -9.04 -16.32 13.02
CA ARG A 11 -8.31 -15.74 14.14
C ARG A 11 -7.06 -14.98 13.66
N SER A 12 -6.29 -15.57 12.76
CA SER A 12 -5.09 -14.94 12.19
C SER A 12 -5.43 -13.70 11.35
N LEU A 13 -6.47 -13.77 10.51
CA LEU A 13 -6.93 -12.64 9.69
C LEU A 13 -7.49 -11.52 10.58
N GLY A 14 -8.29 -11.87 11.60
CA GLY A 14 -8.82 -10.92 12.56
C GLY A 14 -7.73 -10.21 13.38
N GLU A 15 -6.67 -10.93 13.77
CA GLU A 15 -5.52 -10.35 14.47
C GLU A 15 -4.75 -9.35 13.59
N GLN A 16 -4.52 -9.71 12.32
CA GLN A 16 -3.89 -8.82 11.33
C GLN A 16 -4.71 -7.55 11.08
N LEU A 17 -6.04 -7.69 11.00
CA LEU A 17 -6.96 -6.56 10.84
C LEU A 17 -7.28 -5.84 12.16
N ASN A 18 -6.76 -6.32 13.29
CA ASN A 18 -7.09 -5.85 14.63
C ASN A 18 -8.60 -5.77 14.91
N ARG A 19 -9.37 -6.75 14.42
CA ARG A 19 -10.83 -6.78 14.48
C ARG A 19 -11.32 -8.06 15.15
N ASP A 20 -12.40 -7.93 15.92
CA ASP A 20 -13.07 -9.09 16.50
C ASP A 20 -13.87 -9.86 15.44
N VAL A 21 -13.60 -11.17 15.33
CA VAL A 21 -14.21 -12.04 14.32
C VAL A 21 -14.91 -13.20 15.00
N SER A 22 -16.21 -13.36 14.74
CA SER A 22 -16.95 -14.51 15.26
C SER A 22 -16.49 -15.82 14.61
N LEU A 23 -16.08 -16.75 15.46
CA LEU A 23 -15.65 -18.11 15.09
C LEU A 23 -16.78 -19.13 15.25
N THR A 24 -17.96 -18.66 15.64
CA THR A 24 -19.18 -19.45 15.81
C THR A 24 -19.95 -19.49 14.49
N GLY A 25 -20.41 -20.68 14.09
CA GLY A 25 -21.19 -20.87 12.86
C GLY A 25 -20.96 -22.23 12.22
N THR A 26 -21.57 -22.40 11.04
CA THR A 26 -21.34 -23.55 10.16
C THR A 26 -20.01 -23.38 9.41
N LYS A 27 -19.51 -24.48 8.84
CA LYS A 27 -18.28 -24.46 8.03
C LYS A 27 -18.38 -23.47 6.87
N GLU A 28 -19.55 -23.37 6.22
CA GLU A 28 -19.77 -22.48 5.09
C GLU A 28 -19.72 -21.00 5.50
N GLU A 29 -20.35 -20.67 6.62
CA GLU A 29 -20.34 -19.31 7.17
C GLU A 29 -18.91 -18.85 7.52
N LEU A 30 -18.13 -19.73 8.14
CA LEU A 30 -16.73 -19.47 8.44
C LEU A 30 -15.89 -19.34 7.17
N ALA A 31 -16.15 -20.17 6.15
CA ALA A 31 -15.43 -20.12 4.88
C ALA A 31 -15.68 -18.83 4.11
N LEU A 32 -16.93 -18.35 4.06
CA LEU A 32 -17.28 -17.08 3.45
C LEU A 32 -16.55 -15.92 4.14
N ARG A 33 -16.58 -15.91 5.47
CA ARG A 33 -15.95 -14.88 6.30
C ARG A 33 -14.42 -14.88 6.16
N VAL A 34 -13.79 -16.05 5.98
CA VAL A 34 -12.35 -16.15 5.66
C VAL A 34 -12.05 -15.50 4.31
N ALA A 35 -12.89 -15.75 3.29
CA ALA A 35 -12.67 -15.19 1.96
C ALA A 35 -12.77 -13.65 1.98
N GLU A 36 -13.80 -13.12 2.64
CA GLU A 36 -14.01 -11.67 2.82
C GLU A 36 -12.82 -10.98 3.49
N LEU A 37 -12.38 -11.49 4.65
CA LEU A 37 -11.25 -10.88 5.38
C LEU A 37 -9.92 -11.01 4.64
N LYS A 38 -9.77 -12.08 3.85
CA LYS A 38 -8.56 -12.29 3.07
C LYS A 38 -8.49 -11.34 1.87
N GLU A 39 -9.62 -11.03 1.24
CA GLU A 39 -9.73 -10.00 0.20
C GLU A 39 -9.37 -8.62 0.78
N GLU A 40 -9.96 -8.25 1.92
CA GLU A 40 -9.64 -6.98 2.60
C GLU A 40 -8.15 -6.85 2.96
N LEU A 41 -7.50 -7.94 3.39
CA LEU A 41 -6.07 -7.95 3.66
C LEU A 41 -5.21 -7.87 2.40
N ASP A 42 -5.60 -8.53 1.30
CA ASP A 42 -4.86 -8.49 0.03
C ASP A 42 -4.85 -7.08 -0.56
N ASP A 43 -6.00 -6.39 -0.54
CA ASP A 43 -6.12 -4.98 -0.93
C ASP A 43 -5.33 -4.04 0.00
N THR A 44 -5.17 -4.39 1.27
CA THR A 44 -4.40 -3.59 2.24
C THR A 44 -2.89 -3.83 2.13
N ASP A 45 -2.45 -5.05 1.78
CA ASP A 45 -1.05 -5.46 1.71
C ASP A 45 -0.27 -4.70 0.61
N GLU A 46 -0.94 -4.32 -0.50
CA GLU A 46 -0.32 -3.49 -1.54
C GLU A 46 0.01 -2.06 -1.06
N THR A 47 -0.61 -1.59 0.02
CA THR A 47 -0.35 -0.27 0.62
C THR A 47 0.67 -0.30 1.76
N ALA A 48 0.90 -1.48 2.37
CA ALA A 48 1.82 -1.67 3.49
C ALA A 48 3.29 -1.85 3.04
N GLY A 49 3.56 -1.81 1.73
CA GLY A 49 4.89 -1.96 1.12
C GLY A 49 5.59 -0.66 0.73
N GLN A 50 5.07 0.52 1.07
CA GLN A 50 5.72 1.80 0.76
C GLN A 50 6.21 2.57 1.99
N ASP A 51 6.81 1.87 2.95
CA ASP A 51 7.86 2.46 3.80
C ASP A 51 9.22 2.26 3.12
N THR A 52 9.35 2.79 1.89
CA THR A 52 10.64 3.34 1.48
C THR A 52 10.48 4.85 1.51
N PRO A 53 11.00 5.54 2.53
CA PRO A 53 11.34 6.94 2.36
C PRO A 53 12.50 6.99 1.36
N LEU A 54 12.20 6.92 0.06
CA LEU A 54 13.06 7.54 -0.94
C LEU A 54 12.81 9.06 -0.92
N SER A 55 13.00 9.62 0.28
CA SER A 55 13.47 10.98 0.41
C SER A 55 14.89 10.99 -0.14
N ARG A 56 15.18 11.98 -0.99
CA ARG A 56 16.38 12.20 -1.81
C ARG A 56 16.19 11.60 -3.21
N GLU A 57 15.80 12.37 -4.23
CA GLU A 57 16.43 13.64 -4.57
C GLU A 57 15.54 14.37 -5.58
N ASN A 58 14.67 15.28 -5.11
CA ASN A 58 14.27 16.43 -5.93
C ASN A 58 15.45 17.42 -5.90
N VAL A 59 16.63 16.99 -6.39
CA VAL A 59 17.62 17.94 -6.87
C VAL A 59 16.97 18.56 -8.09
N LEU A 60 16.40 19.73 -7.83
CA LEU A 60 16.44 20.86 -8.72
C LEU A 60 17.76 20.82 -9.49
N THR A 61 17.79 20.12 -10.62
CA THR A 61 18.70 20.48 -11.70
C THR A 61 18.11 21.76 -12.26
N GLY A 62 18.28 22.85 -11.50
CA GLY A 62 18.46 24.17 -12.06
C GLY A 62 19.68 24.07 -12.95
N HIS A 63 19.48 23.55 -14.16
CA HIS A 63 20.37 23.85 -15.26
C HIS A 63 20.18 25.34 -15.50
N GLU A 64 21.01 26.12 -14.84
CA GLU A 64 21.55 27.35 -15.37
C GLU A 64 22.09 27.07 -16.79
N ASN A 65 21.17 27.09 -17.75
CA ASN A 65 21.51 27.09 -19.16
C ASN A 65 21.87 28.54 -19.51
N GLU A 66 23.10 28.89 -19.13
CA GLU A 66 23.83 30.03 -19.68
C GLU A 66 23.98 29.78 -21.19
N VAL A 67 23.02 30.27 -21.97
CA VAL A 67 23.15 30.34 -23.42
C VAL A 67 22.55 31.64 -23.88
N GLY A 68 23.39 32.48 -24.48
CA GLY A 68 22.93 33.65 -25.21
C GLY A 68 23.67 34.91 -24.84
N SER A 69 25.00 34.90 -24.94
CA SER A 69 25.70 36.09 -25.40
C SER A 69 25.08 36.53 -26.74
N ALA A 70 24.18 37.50 -26.70
CA ALA A 70 23.77 38.26 -27.88
C ALA A 70 23.42 39.68 -27.44
N GLN A 71 24.32 40.59 -27.81
CA GLN A 71 24.20 42.04 -27.66
C GLN A 71 22.90 42.55 -28.33
N PRO A 72 22.37 43.68 -27.86
CA PRO A 72 21.93 44.70 -28.79
C PRO A 72 22.88 45.89 -28.72
N ASP A 73 23.56 46.09 -29.84
CA ASP A 73 24.24 47.31 -30.24
C ASP A 73 23.31 48.52 -30.03
N THR A 74 23.76 49.51 -29.25
CA THR A 74 23.16 50.85 -29.25
C THR A 74 24.30 51.84 -29.40
N VAL A 75 24.54 52.20 -30.65
CA VAL A 75 25.31 53.38 -31.03
C VAL A 75 24.58 54.62 -30.52
N ILE A 76 25.37 55.51 -29.92
CA ILE A 76 24.98 56.80 -29.32
C ILE A 76 24.77 57.84 -30.43
#